data_AF-A0A8C1UMX6-F1
#
_entry.id   AF-A0A8C1UMX6-F1
#
_cell.length_a   1.000
_cell.length_b   1.000
_cell.length_c   1.000
_cell.angle_alpha   90.00
_cell.angle_beta   90.00
_cell.angle_gamma   90.00
#
_symmetry.space_group_name_H-M   'P 1'
#
loop_
_entity.id
_entity.type
_entity.pdbx_description
1 polymer ?
#
loop_
_entity_poly.entity_id
_entity_poly.type
_entity_poly.pdbx_seq_one_letter_code
_entity_poly.pdbx_strand_id
1 'polypeptide(L)'
;MMDEDLILWRFGSENTLIAEIDLMASSMTVYDDVLDERFRDRLKVDHQTGSLIITDTRTEHTGLYKLQSNSVRKNFSLTVYARLPVPVISSNSSQCSSSSSSSQQNCSLVCSVVNVGHVTLSWYKGNSLLSSISVSDLSISLSLPLEVEYLDKNSYSCVINNPISNQTTHLDITQLCHTCAGMTG
;
A
#
# COMPACT_ATOMS: atom_id res chain seq x y z
N MET A 1 -30.48 -11.55 -35.92
CA MET A 1 -29.24 -12.14 -35.38
C MET A 1 -28.68 -11.10 -34.46
N MET A 2 -28.75 -11.34 -33.15
CA MET A 2 -28.38 -10.35 -32.16
C MET A 2 -26.88 -10.50 -31.89
N ASP A 3 -26.11 -9.46 -32.18
CA ASP A 3 -24.69 -9.32 -31.80
C ASP A 3 -24.48 -9.30 -30.24
N GLU A 4 -25.47 -9.76 -29.43
CA GLU A 4 -25.39 -9.92 -27.96
C GLU A 4 -24.45 -11.05 -27.52
N ASP A 5 -23.94 -11.81 -28.47
CA ASP A 5 -23.14 -13.01 -28.25
C ASP A 5 -21.64 -12.71 -28.07
N LEU A 6 -21.22 -11.45 -28.25
CA LEU A 6 -19.81 -11.04 -28.14
C LEU A 6 -19.55 -10.18 -26.90
N ILE A 7 -18.62 -10.64 -26.06
CA ILE A 7 -18.13 -9.90 -24.90
C ILE A 7 -16.65 -9.58 -25.09
N LEU A 8 -16.32 -8.29 -25.03
CA LEU A 8 -14.97 -7.77 -25.18
C LEU A 8 -14.51 -7.12 -23.88
N TRP A 9 -13.31 -7.47 -23.46
CA TRP A 9 -12.58 -6.80 -22.38
C TRP A 9 -11.43 -5.99 -22.96
N ARG A 10 -11.39 -4.70 -22.62
CA ARG A 10 -10.37 -3.76 -23.08
C ARG A 10 -9.69 -3.08 -21.91
N PHE A 11 -8.41 -2.76 -22.08
CA PHE A 11 -7.59 -2.11 -21.06
C PHE A 11 -7.09 -0.75 -21.52
N GLY A 12 -7.05 0.20 -20.59
CA GLY A 12 -6.40 1.49 -20.73
C GLY A 12 -7.17 2.53 -21.55
N SER A 13 -6.52 3.66 -21.78
CA SER A 13 -7.01 4.75 -22.65
C SER A 13 -7.04 4.33 -24.12
N GLU A 14 -6.06 3.52 -24.53
CA GLU A 14 -5.89 3.03 -25.91
C GLU A 14 -6.92 1.96 -26.31
N ASN A 15 -7.75 1.50 -25.37
CA ASN A 15 -8.78 0.48 -25.60
C ASN A 15 -8.22 -0.85 -26.14
N THR A 16 -7.01 -1.22 -25.75
CA THR A 16 -6.35 -2.46 -26.17
C THR A 16 -7.20 -3.66 -25.76
N LEU A 17 -7.52 -4.53 -26.72
CA LEU A 17 -8.29 -5.76 -26.47
C LEU A 17 -7.42 -6.74 -25.69
N ILE A 18 -7.92 -7.24 -24.56
CA ILE A 18 -7.20 -8.17 -23.68
C ILE A 18 -7.93 -9.51 -23.52
N ALA A 19 -9.24 -9.54 -23.76
CA ALA A 19 -9.98 -10.80 -23.88
C ALA A 19 -11.23 -10.64 -24.74
N GLU A 20 -11.60 -11.73 -25.39
CA GLU A 20 -12.78 -11.87 -26.23
C GLU A 20 -13.49 -13.18 -25.90
N ILE A 21 -14.82 -13.12 -25.80
CA ILE A 21 -15.68 -14.26 -25.55
C ILE A 21 -16.80 -14.22 -26.58
N ASP A 22 -16.84 -15.24 -27.44
CA ASP A 22 -17.91 -15.46 -28.42
C ASP A 22 -18.79 -16.62 -27.91
N LEU A 23 -20.00 -16.28 -27.48
CA LEU A 23 -20.96 -17.23 -26.94
C LEU A 23 -21.54 -18.15 -28.02
N MET A 24 -21.60 -17.71 -29.28
CA MET A 24 -22.12 -18.50 -30.40
C MET A 24 -21.10 -19.53 -30.88
N ALA A 25 -19.85 -19.13 -31.01
CA ALA A 25 -18.75 -20.04 -31.31
C ALA A 25 -18.31 -20.85 -30.08
N SER A 26 -18.82 -20.53 -28.88
CA SER A 26 -18.37 -21.10 -27.60
C SER A 26 -16.85 -21.02 -27.44
N SER A 27 -16.25 -19.94 -27.94
CA SER A 27 -14.80 -19.73 -27.97
C SER A 27 -14.42 -18.53 -27.14
N MET A 28 -13.27 -18.60 -26.50
CA MET A 28 -12.68 -17.43 -25.84
C MET A 28 -11.20 -17.35 -26.09
N THR A 29 -10.75 -16.12 -26.23
CA THR A 29 -9.39 -15.77 -26.55
C THR A 29 -8.93 -14.75 -25.53
N VAL A 30 -7.76 -14.98 -24.96
CA VAL A 30 -7.05 -13.97 -24.16
C VAL A 30 -5.87 -13.48 -24.98
N TYR A 31 -5.65 -12.17 -24.92
CA TYR A 31 -4.52 -11.50 -25.56
C TYR A 31 -3.63 -11.02 -24.43
N ASP A 32 -2.76 -11.90 -23.95
CA ASP A 32 -1.93 -11.67 -22.76
C ASP A 32 -0.48 -11.26 -23.11
N ASP A 33 -0.10 -11.41 -24.38
CA ASP A 33 1.16 -10.97 -24.99
C ASP A 33 1.16 -9.48 -25.39
N VAL A 34 0.00 -8.83 -25.40
CA VAL A 34 -0.14 -7.39 -25.65
C VAL A 34 0.38 -6.56 -24.47
N LEU A 35 0.54 -5.24 -24.71
CA LEU A 35 0.95 -4.26 -23.67
C LEU A 35 2.28 -4.66 -23.00
N ASP A 36 3.30 -4.92 -23.82
CA ASP A 36 4.63 -5.36 -23.39
C ASP A 36 4.59 -6.65 -22.54
N GLU A 37 3.69 -7.58 -22.89
CA GLU A 37 3.49 -8.85 -22.17
C GLU A 37 3.13 -8.67 -20.68
N ARG A 38 2.63 -7.51 -20.28
CA ARG A 38 2.18 -7.19 -18.91
C ARG A 38 1.28 -8.27 -18.32
N PHE A 39 0.40 -8.82 -19.15
CA PHE A 39 -0.66 -9.71 -18.73
C PHE A 39 -0.33 -11.20 -18.95
N ARG A 40 0.87 -11.50 -19.45
CA ARG A 40 1.31 -12.85 -19.82
C ARG A 40 1.04 -13.86 -18.71
N ASP A 41 0.34 -14.92 -19.06
CA ASP A 41 -0.07 -16.03 -18.18
C ASP A 41 -0.99 -15.63 -17.00
N ARG A 42 -1.55 -14.40 -17.00
CA ARG A 42 -2.34 -13.86 -15.86
C ARG A 42 -3.81 -13.67 -16.17
N LEU A 43 -4.21 -13.63 -17.44
CA LEU A 43 -5.60 -13.42 -17.83
C LEU A 43 -6.35 -14.74 -17.93
N LYS A 44 -7.54 -14.76 -17.36
CA LYS A 44 -8.52 -15.83 -17.52
C LYS A 44 -9.89 -15.21 -17.72
N VAL A 45 -10.78 -15.94 -18.38
CA VAL A 45 -12.18 -15.55 -18.54
C VAL A 45 -13.07 -16.67 -18.04
N ASP A 46 -14.10 -16.30 -17.28
CA ASP A 46 -15.13 -17.22 -16.85
C ASP A 46 -16.20 -17.37 -17.94
N HIS A 47 -16.38 -18.59 -18.43
CA HIS A 47 -17.23 -18.87 -19.59
C HIS A 47 -18.72 -18.75 -19.30
N GLN A 48 -19.12 -18.85 -18.03
CA GLN A 48 -20.53 -18.80 -17.64
C GLN A 48 -20.99 -17.35 -17.43
N THR A 49 -20.12 -16.51 -16.87
CA THR A 49 -20.46 -15.16 -16.43
C THR A 49 -19.88 -14.06 -17.32
N GLY A 50 -18.89 -14.39 -18.16
CA GLY A 50 -18.14 -13.40 -18.94
C GLY A 50 -17.14 -12.59 -18.12
N SER A 51 -16.85 -13.01 -16.89
CA SER A 51 -15.98 -12.28 -15.96
C SER A 51 -14.52 -12.38 -16.38
N LEU A 52 -13.83 -11.23 -16.42
CA LEU A 52 -12.37 -11.19 -16.53
C LEU A 52 -11.74 -11.47 -15.17
N ILE A 53 -10.80 -12.41 -15.14
CA ILE A 53 -10.04 -12.79 -13.96
C ILE A 53 -8.57 -12.48 -14.24
N ILE A 54 -7.95 -11.72 -13.34
CA ILE A 54 -6.52 -11.40 -13.40
C ILE A 54 -5.85 -12.05 -12.19
N THR A 55 -4.98 -13.03 -12.43
CA THR A 55 -4.24 -13.73 -11.37
C THR A 55 -2.89 -13.09 -11.09
N ASP A 56 -2.35 -13.27 -9.88
CA ASP A 56 -1.06 -12.70 -9.44
C ASP A 56 -0.96 -11.20 -9.79
N THR A 57 -1.86 -10.40 -9.24
CA THR A 57 -1.96 -8.98 -9.59
C THR A 57 -0.75 -8.19 -9.08
N ARG A 58 -0.30 -7.24 -9.90
CA ARG A 58 0.81 -6.33 -9.63
C ARG A 58 0.33 -4.89 -9.79
N THR A 59 1.09 -3.95 -9.24
CA THR A 59 0.76 -2.51 -9.31
C THR A 59 0.61 -2.02 -10.75
N GLU A 60 1.35 -2.60 -11.70
CA GLU A 60 1.24 -2.32 -13.13
C GLU A 60 -0.10 -2.70 -13.77
N HIS A 61 -0.88 -3.59 -13.16
CA HIS A 61 -2.24 -3.91 -13.62
C HIS A 61 -3.28 -2.85 -13.19
N THR A 62 -2.88 -1.83 -12.42
CA THR A 62 -3.74 -0.68 -12.12
C THR A 62 -4.14 0.01 -13.41
N GLY A 63 -5.44 0.31 -13.54
CA GLY A 63 -5.94 1.00 -14.72
C GLY A 63 -7.43 0.85 -14.94
N LEU A 64 -7.85 1.39 -16.09
CA LEU A 64 -9.23 1.36 -16.54
C LEU A 64 -9.48 0.11 -17.38
N TYR A 65 -10.43 -0.71 -16.96
CA TYR A 65 -10.92 -1.88 -17.67
C TYR A 65 -12.30 -1.57 -18.22
N LYS A 66 -12.56 -1.94 -19.47
CA LYS A 66 -13.80 -1.66 -20.17
C LYS A 66 -14.39 -2.95 -20.67
N LEU A 67 -15.58 -3.26 -20.18
CA LEU A 67 -16.44 -4.31 -20.67
C LEU A 67 -17.32 -3.74 -21.78
N GLN A 68 -17.27 -4.35 -22.95
CA GLN A 68 -18.13 -4.00 -24.07
C GLN A 68 -18.80 -5.25 -24.59
N SER A 69 -20.12 -5.24 -24.54
CA SER A 69 -21.00 -6.11 -25.31
C SER A 69 -21.98 -5.22 -26.06
N ASN A 70 -22.89 -5.83 -26.78
CA ASN A 70 -23.93 -5.15 -27.50
C ASN A 70 -24.93 -4.39 -26.64
N SER A 71 -25.35 -5.01 -25.53
CA SER A 71 -26.35 -4.46 -24.63
C SER A 71 -25.72 -3.71 -23.45
N VAL A 72 -24.46 -4.02 -23.11
CA VAL A 72 -23.79 -3.50 -21.91
C VAL A 72 -22.44 -2.92 -22.24
N ARG A 73 -22.22 -1.68 -21.77
CA ARG A 73 -20.90 -1.06 -21.67
C ARG A 73 -20.64 -0.67 -20.23
N LYS A 74 -19.57 -1.18 -19.63
CA LYS A 74 -19.21 -0.87 -18.24
C LYS A 74 -17.73 -0.59 -18.13
N ASN A 75 -17.39 0.35 -17.26
CA ASN A 75 -16.04 0.73 -16.94
C ASN A 75 -15.73 0.33 -15.50
N PHE A 76 -14.57 -0.26 -15.27
CA PHE A 76 -14.07 -0.66 -13.97
C PHE A 76 -12.70 0.01 -13.76
N SER A 77 -12.55 0.76 -12.67
CA SER A 77 -11.25 1.29 -12.26
C SER A 77 -10.66 0.33 -11.24
N LEU A 78 -9.56 -0.35 -11.62
CA LEU A 78 -8.83 -1.23 -10.72
C LEU A 78 -7.60 -0.50 -10.21
N THR A 79 -7.43 -0.47 -8.88
CA THR A 79 -6.20 -0.01 -8.22
C THR A 79 -5.62 -1.16 -7.42
N VAL A 80 -4.37 -1.51 -7.72
CA VAL A 80 -3.64 -2.58 -7.04
C VAL A 80 -2.59 -1.95 -6.12
N TYR A 81 -2.66 -2.28 -4.82
CA TYR A 81 -1.70 -1.79 -3.84
C TYR A 81 -0.62 -2.85 -3.55
N ALA A 82 0.62 -2.41 -3.40
CA ALA A 82 1.70 -3.27 -2.95
C ALA A 82 1.50 -3.69 -1.49
N ARG A 83 2.10 -4.84 -1.11
CA ARG A 83 2.17 -5.26 0.29
C ARG A 83 2.97 -4.26 1.09
N LEU A 84 2.46 -3.90 2.26
CA LEU A 84 3.13 -2.93 3.13
C LEU A 84 4.28 -3.59 3.91
N PRO A 85 5.47 -2.98 3.93
CA PRO A 85 6.51 -3.37 4.87
C PRO A 85 6.14 -2.93 6.30
N VAL A 86 6.81 -3.53 7.28
CA VAL A 86 6.67 -3.14 8.69
C VAL A 86 7.43 -1.84 8.92
N PRO A 87 6.81 -0.78 9.48
CA PRO A 87 7.49 0.48 9.72
C PRO A 87 8.51 0.31 10.86
N VAL A 88 9.65 0.98 10.76
CA VAL A 88 10.73 0.87 11.75
C VAL A 88 10.75 2.12 12.62
N ILE A 89 10.68 1.92 13.93
CA ILE A 89 10.89 2.99 14.90
C ILE A 89 12.36 2.96 15.33
N SER A 90 13.05 4.08 15.20
CA SER A 90 14.41 4.25 15.68
C SER A 90 14.55 5.52 16.51
N SER A 91 15.53 5.52 17.41
CA SER A 91 15.90 6.72 18.16
C SER A 91 16.79 7.60 17.29
N ASN A 92 16.46 8.89 17.22
CA ASN A 92 17.28 9.91 16.57
C ASN A 92 18.17 10.65 17.61
N SER A 93 18.03 10.30 18.89
CA SER A 93 18.88 10.83 19.94
C SER A 93 20.25 10.16 19.88
N SER A 94 21.26 10.89 19.38
CA SER A 94 22.67 10.51 19.51
C SER A 94 23.30 11.02 20.81
N GLN A 95 22.55 11.72 21.65
CA GLN A 95 23.15 12.52 22.73
C GLN A 95 22.41 12.35 24.06
N CYS A 96 23.05 11.57 24.94
CA CYS A 96 23.10 11.91 26.35
C CYS A 96 23.88 13.23 26.48
N SER A 97 23.22 14.37 26.27
CA SER A 97 23.79 15.66 26.67
C SER A 97 23.90 15.64 28.18
N SER A 98 25.11 15.34 28.65
CA SER A 98 25.48 15.24 30.06
C SER A 98 25.54 16.63 30.68
N SER A 99 24.40 17.30 30.72
CA SER A 99 24.25 18.64 31.28
C SER A 99 23.16 18.56 32.35
N SER A 100 23.61 18.16 33.53
CA SER A 100 23.04 18.44 34.85
C SER A 100 21.72 19.24 34.86
N SER A 101 20.68 18.62 35.45
CA SER A 101 19.47 19.23 36.04
C SER A 101 18.28 19.62 35.13
N SER A 102 17.90 18.78 34.15
CA SER A 102 16.49 18.74 33.71
C SER A 102 15.86 17.38 34.03
N SER A 103 14.75 17.40 34.77
CA SER A 103 13.93 16.23 35.14
C SER A 103 13.10 15.68 33.98
N GLN A 104 13.24 16.25 32.78
CA GLN A 104 12.53 15.86 31.56
C GLN A 104 13.57 15.46 30.52
N GLN A 105 13.77 14.15 30.37
CA GLN A 105 14.55 13.59 29.26
C GLN A 105 13.61 13.46 28.08
N ASN A 106 13.74 14.37 27.11
CA ASN A 106 13.01 14.29 25.85
C ASN A 106 13.72 13.27 24.95
N CYS A 107 12.97 12.27 24.50
CA CYS A 107 13.43 11.26 23.56
C CYS A 107 12.91 11.60 22.17
N SER A 108 13.84 11.78 21.22
CA SER A 108 13.51 12.00 19.81
C SER A 108 13.48 10.66 19.10
N LEU A 109 12.31 10.31 18.57
CA LEU A 109 12.04 9.08 17.85
C LEU A 109 11.67 9.41 16.40
N VAL A 110 11.97 8.51 15.49
CA VAL A 110 11.52 8.59 14.11
C VAL A 110 10.91 7.26 13.70
N CYS A 111 9.73 7.32 13.10
CA CYS A 111 9.17 6.18 12.40
C CYS A 111 9.48 6.31 10.92
N SER A 112 10.09 5.29 10.33
CA SER A 112 10.54 5.32 8.95
C SER A 112 10.13 4.08 8.18
N VAL A 113 9.89 4.25 6.89
CA VAL A 113 9.53 3.19 5.95
C VAL A 113 10.02 3.54 4.56
N VAL A 114 10.58 2.55 3.86
CA VAL A 114 11.21 2.73 2.54
C VAL A 114 10.51 1.90 1.48
N ASN A 115 10.67 2.29 0.22
CA ASN A 115 10.11 1.59 -0.94
C ASN A 115 8.59 1.44 -0.90
N VAL A 116 7.91 2.51 -0.49
CA VAL A 116 6.45 2.59 -0.43
C VAL A 116 5.91 3.65 -1.38
N GLY A 117 4.64 3.52 -1.73
CA GLY A 117 3.88 4.48 -2.54
C GLY A 117 2.38 4.27 -2.33
N HIS A 118 1.60 5.34 -2.44
CA HIS A 118 0.17 5.36 -2.11
C HIS A 118 -0.13 4.85 -0.68
N VAL A 119 0.58 5.39 0.30
CA VAL A 119 0.44 4.99 1.71
C VAL A 119 0.28 6.21 2.62
N THR A 120 -0.22 5.96 3.83
CA THR A 120 -0.25 6.91 4.94
C THR A 120 0.57 6.35 6.10
N LEU A 121 1.49 7.14 6.63
CA LEU A 121 2.27 6.84 7.83
C LEU A 121 1.80 7.73 8.97
N SER A 122 1.50 7.15 10.12
CA SER A 122 0.85 7.86 11.24
C SER A 122 1.41 7.44 12.59
N TRP A 123 1.48 8.37 13.53
CA TRP A 123 1.73 8.11 14.94
C TRP A 123 0.43 8.12 15.75
N TYR A 124 0.33 7.20 16.70
CA TYR A 124 -0.76 7.10 17.65
C TYR A 124 -0.23 7.10 19.09
N LYS A 125 -1.02 7.69 19.99
CA LYS A 125 -0.92 7.57 21.46
C LYS A 125 -2.19 6.89 21.96
N GLY A 126 -2.10 5.61 22.30
CA GLY A 126 -3.28 4.75 22.47
C GLY A 126 -4.09 4.74 21.17
N ASN A 127 -5.33 5.24 21.23
CA ASN A 127 -6.22 5.33 20.07
C ASN A 127 -6.23 6.73 19.43
N SER A 128 -5.48 7.68 19.97
CA SER A 128 -5.45 9.07 19.48
C SER A 128 -4.38 9.24 18.42
N LEU A 129 -4.78 9.72 17.24
CA LEU A 129 -3.86 10.11 16.17
C LEU A 129 -3.08 11.36 16.57
N LEU A 130 -1.75 11.30 16.53
CA LEU A 130 -0.87 12.43 16.85
C LEU A 130 -0.45 13.20 15.61
N SER A 131 0.07 12.47 14.62
CA SER A 131 0.60 13.04 13.38
C SER A 131 0.45 12.04 12.25
N SER A 132 0.37 12.55 11.02
CA SER A 132 0.20 11.72 9.84
C SER A 132 0.78 12.41 8.61
N ILE A 133 1.36 11.62 7.72
CA ILE A 133 1.81 12.03 6.40
C ILE A 133 1.34 10.99 5.38
N SER A 134 0.91 11.44 4.21
CA SER A 134 0.55 10.57 3.09
C SER A 134 1.34 10.95 1.84
N VAL A 135 1.66 9.95 1.03
CA VAL A 135 2.32 10.14 -0.27
C VAL A 135 1.67 9.25 -1.31
N SER A 136 1.52 9.81 -2.50
CA SER A 136 0.97 9.12 -3.67
C SER A 136 2.05 8.65 -4.62
N ASP A 137 3.22 9.29 -4.65
CA ASP A 137 4.27 8.95 -5.61
C ASP A 137 5.06 7.70 -5.17
N LEU A 138 5.32 6.80 -6.12
CA LEU A 138 6.19 5.64 -5.93
C LEU A 138 7.65 6.10 -5.81
N SER A 139 8.41 5.53 -4.88
CA SER A 139 9.85 5.74 -4.61
C SER A 139 10.22 6.77 -3.54
N ILE A 140 9.53 6.74 -2.38
CA ILE A 140 9.86 7.64 -1.27
C ILE A 140 10.20 6.84 0.00
N SER A 141 11.22 7.32 0.71
CA SER A 141 11.41 7.04 2.13
C SER A 141 10.54 7.99 2.93
N LEU A 142 9.54 7.46 3.63
CA LEU A 142 8.73 8.24 4.56
C LEU A 142 9.37 8.20 5.93
N SER A 143 9.46 9.35 6.57
CA SER A 143 9.92 9.47 7.95
C SER A 143 9.03 10.46 8.69
N LEU A 144 8.53 10.05 9.86
CA LEU A 144 7.67 10.86 10.71
C LEU A 144 8.29 10.96 12.10
N PRO A 145 8.84 12.12 12.49
CA PRO A 145 9.45 12.31 13.80
C PRO A 145 8.39 12.44 14.90
N LEU A 146 8.78 12.08 16.12
CA LEU A 146 7.99 12.22 17.35
C LEU A 146 8.93 12.55 18.52
N GLU A 147 8.63 13.59 19.27
CA GLU A 147 9.27 13.86 20.56
C GLU A 147 8.38 13.36 21.70
N VAL A 148 8.94 12.57 22.60
CA VAL A 148 8.23 12.04 23.78
C VAL A 148 9.01 12.34 25.05
N GLU A 149 8.31 12.68 26.13
CA GLU A 149 8.91 12.80 27.47
C GLU A 149 9.01 11.40 28.11
N TYR A 150 10.13 11.08 28.79
CA TYR A 150 10.41 9.77 29.40
C TYR A 150 9.47 9.34 30.56
N LEU A 151 8.34 10.02 30.77
CA LEU A 151 7.40 9.74 31.88
C LEU A 151 6.00 9.32 31.43
N ASP A 152 5.81 9.03 30.15
CA ASP A 152 4.48 8.70 29.66
C ASP A 152 4.13 7.22 29.86
N LYS A 153 3.18 6.93 30.77
CA LYS A 153 2.44 5.65 30.90
C LYS A 153 1.61 5.29 29.64
N ASN A 154 1.95 5.88 28.49
CA ASN A 154 1.16 5.86 27.28
C ASN A 154 1.80 4.94 26.25
N SER A 155 0.97 4.12 25.62
CA SER A 155 1.38 3.24 24.52
C SER A 155 1.43 4.05 23.23
N TYR A 156 2.61 4.15 22.61
CA TYR A 156 2.77 4.76 21.29
C TYR A 156 2.87 3.69 20.21
N SER A 157 2.35 3.98 19.03
CA SER A 157 2.48 3.09 17.87
C SER A 157 2.60 3.88 16.59
N CYS A 158 3.48 3.41 15.71
CA CYS A 158 3.56 3.88 14.36
C CYS A 158 2.81 2.91 13.43
N VAL A 159 1.95 3.45 12.59
CA VAL A 159 1.09 2.68 11.69
C VAL A 159 1.31 3.16 10.27
N ILE A 160 1.63 2.24 9.37
CA ILE A 160 1.53 2.46 7.93
C ILE A 160 0.27 1.77 7.42
N ASN A 161 -0.50 2.45 6.57
CA ASN A 161 -1.68 1.89 5.96
C ASN A 161 -1.83 2.28 4.49
N ASN A 162 -2.57 1.43 3.77
CA ASN A 162 -3.16 1.70 2.48
C ASN A 162 -4.65 1.29 2.57
N PRO A 163 -5.47 1.53 1.53
CA PRO A 163 -6.91 1.24 1.60
C PRO A 163 -7.28 -0.23 1.85
N ILE A 164 -6.34 -1.17 1.73
CA ILE A 164 -6.59 -2.61 1.85
C ILE A 164 -5.96 -3.27 3.09
N SER A 165 -4.97 -2.64 3.72
CA SER A 165 -4.17 -3.24 4.79
C SER A 165 -3.47 -2.20 5.66
N ASN A 166 -3.07 -2.62 6.85
CA ASN A 166 -2.21 -1.85 7.74
C ASN A 166 -1.08 -2.72 8.32
N GLN A 167 -0.02 -2.05 8.76
CA GLN A 167 1.07 -2.61 9.55
C GLN A 167 1.37 -1.66 10.69
N THR A 168 1.61 -2.22 11.87
CA THR A 168 1.77 -1.46 13.11
C THR A 168 3.04 -1.91 13.80
N THR A 169 3.82 -0.93 14.25
CA THR A 169 4.97 -1.14 15.14
C THR A 169 4.71 -0.39 16.42
N HIS A 170 4.71 -1.12 17.53
CA HIS A 170 4.55 -0.53 18.86
C HIS A 170 5.90 -0.02 19.36
N LEU A 171 5.89 1.16 19.98
CA LEU A 171 7.08 1.73 20.59
C LEU A 171 7.42 0.96 21.87
N ASP A 172 8.63 0.40 21.92
CA ASP A 172 9.24 -0.02 23.19
C ASP A 172 10.13 1.12 23.71
N ILE A 173 9.56 1.95 24.58
CA ILE A 173 10.23 3.13 25.11
C ILE A 173 11.46 2.75 25.96
N THR A 174 11.45 1.57 26.59
CA THR A 174 12.54 1.13 27.47
C THR A 174 13.79 0.73 26.69
N GLN A 175 13.61 0.20 25.49
CA GLN A 175 14.71 -0.17 24.60
C GLN A 175 15.26 1.03 23.81
N LEU A 176 14.38 1.94 23.37
CA LEU A 176 14.78 3.01 22.44
C LEU A 176 15.12 4.34 23.13
N CYS A 177 14.57 4.58 24.32
CA CYS A 177 14.87 5.74 25.13
C CYS A 177 15.59 5.28 26.39
N HIS A 178 16.93 5.24 26.35
CA HIS A 178 17.72 4.92 27.54
C HIS A 178 17.81 6.12 28.48
N THR A 179 17.66 5.88 29.77
CA THR A 179 18.13 6.83 30.79
C THR A 179 19.65 6.71 30.87
N CYS A 180 20.36 7.83 30.82
CA CYS A 180 21.83 7.88 30.92
C CYS A 180 22.36 7.47 32.33
N ALA A 181 21.51 6.90 33.20
CA ALA A 181 21.83 6.54 34.58
C ALA A 181 22.63 5.22 34.72
N GLY A 182 22.87 4.50 33.62
CA GLY A 182 23.52 3.17 33.62
C GLY A 182 24.97 3.12 33.11
N MET A 183 25.55 4.21 32.61
CA MET A 183 26.95 4.24 32.16
C MET A 183 27.88 4.76 33.27
N THR A 184 27.97 4.00 34.35
CA THR A 184 29.07 4.12 35.32
C THR A 184 29.68 2.75 35.48
N GLY A 185 30.76 2.49 34.72
CA GLY A 185 31.61 1.32 34.83
C GLY A 185 33.03 1.72 34.52
#